data_AF-A0A2E7NA47-F1
#
_entry.id   AF-A0A2E7NA47-F1
#
_cell.length_a   1.000
_cell.length_b   1.000
_cell.length_c   1.000
_cell.angle_alpha   90.00
_cell.angle_beta   90.00
_cell.angle_gamma   90.00
#
_symmetry.space_group_name_H-M   'P 1'
#
loop_
_entity.id
_entity.type
_entity.pdbx_description
1 polymer ?
#
loop_
_entity_poly.entity_id
_entity_poly.type
_entity_poly.pdbx_seq_one_letter_code
_entity_poly.pdbx_strand_id
1 'polypeptide(L)'
;MRYLIFVLLFSLIGCAGNVNKMSMSAVDHPEWVVKGNDSFEDEKYFYGIGSASGFNNYSLRRVAADNRARNDIAKYLKVYTLSLMKDYEASIAEESRVNIERLTENAIRTVTEYTLVGVVIIDHWEHPNRNELFSLARIDKAAVAERVRENAEKLHKELLRERKE
;
A
#
# COMPACT_ATOMS: atom_id res chain seq x y z
N MET A 1 52.43 2.29 30.72
CA MET A 1 51.15 2.04 31.43
C MET A 1 50.38 3.29 31.87
N ARG A 2 50.77 4.52 31.47
CA ARG A 2 50.05 5.76 31.84
C ARG A 2 49.23 6.41 30.72
N TYR A 3 49.34 5.87 29.49
CA TYR A 3 48.60 6.35 28.31
C TYR A 3 47.43 5.44 27.90
N LEU A 4 47.33 4.24 28.48
CA LEU A 4 46.29 3.25 28.15
C LEU A 4 44.93 3.55 28.80
N ILE A 5 44.89 4.47 29.76
CA ILE A 5 43.65 4.90 30.44
C ILE A 5 43.00 6.11 29.72
N PHE A 6 43.76 6.86 28.93
CA PHE A 6 43.26 8.09 28.30
C PHE A 6 42.48 7.86 26.99
N VAL A 7 42.56 6.66 26.40
CA VAL A 7 41.89 6.34 25.12
C VAL A 7 40.45 5.83 25.34
N LEU A 8 40.06 5.51 26.57
CA LEU A 8 38.73 4.94 26.86
C LEU A 8 37.63 5.99 27.18
N LEU A 9 37.95 7.28 27.11
CA LEU A 9 37.08 8.37 27.59
C LEU A 9 36.59 9.32 26.49
N PHE A 10 36.53 8.88 25.23
CA PHE A 10 36.12 9.75 24.10
C PHE A 10 34.97 9.21 23.22
N SER A 11 34.31 8.12 23.62
CA SER A 11 33.32 7.43 22.77
C SER A 11 31.85 7.80 23.01
N LEU A 12 31.52 8.98 23.56
CA LEU A 12 30.12 9.33 23.86
C LEU A 12 29.72 10.74 23.40
N ILE A 13 30.13 11.16 22.20
CA ILE A 13 29.38 12.21 21.48
C ILE A 13 28.26 11.50 20.71
N GLY A 14 27.25 11.09 21.47
CA GLY A 14 25.96 10.74 20.89
C GLY A 14 25.38 12.00 20.24
N CYS A 15 25.08 11.94 18.94
CA CYS A 15 24.25 12.94 18.29
C CYS A 15 22.86 12.89 18.94
N ALA A 16 22.64 13.68 19.99
CA ALA A 16 21.31 14.06 20.43
C ALA A 16 20.74 15.04 19.40
N GLY A 17 20.40 14.51 18.22
CA GLY A 17 19.61 15.24 17.25
C GLY A 17 18.23 15.49 17.86
N ASN A 18 18.00 16.72 18.32
CA ASN A 18 16.65 17.20 18.62
C ASN A 18 15.83 17.14 17.33
N VAL A 19 15.17 16.00 17.11
CA VAL A 19 14.13 15.90 16.07
C VAL A 19 13.00 16.75 16.61
N ASN A 20 12.92 17.99 16.14
CA ASN A 20 11.82 18.89 16.44
C ASN A 20 10.56 18.22 15.90
N LYS A 21 9.86 17.46 16.75
CA LYS A 21 8.57 16.83 16.42
C LYS A 21 7.54 17.94 16.39
N MET A 22 7.57 18.76 15.34
CA MET A 22 6.46 19.66 15.07
C MET A 22 5.19 18.80 15.04
N SER A 23 4.12 19.22 15.69
CA SER A 23 2.84 18.52 15.54
C SER A 23 2.28 18.81 14.15
N MET A 24 1.58 17.86 13.53
CA MET A 24 0.82 18.12 12.29
C MET A 24 -0.20 19.26 12.52
N SER A 25 -0.69 19.42 13.75
CA SER A 25 -1.66 20.45 14.15
C SER A 25 -1.16 21.89 14.13
N ALA A 26 0.14 22.12 13.87
CA ALA A 26 0.74 23.47 13.86
C ALA A 26 0.87 24.05 12.43
N VAL A 27 0.41 23.31 11.42
CA VAL A 27 0.59 23.65 10.00
C VAL A 27 -0.72 23.44 9.26
N ASP A 28 -1.05 24.34 8.34
CA ASP A 28 -2.18 24.16 7.44
C ASP A 28 -1.90 23.00 6.46
N HIS A 29 -2.76 22.00 6.46
CA HIS A 29 -2.60 20.79 5.67
C HIS A 29 -3.94 20.34 5.10
N PRO A 30 -3.96 19.71 3.91
CA PRO A 30 -5.14 19.02 3.43
C PRO A 30 -5.64 18.00 4.45
N GLU A 31 -6.95 17.84 4.54
CA GLU A 31 -7.59 16.93 5.49
C GLU A 31 -7.08 15.49 5.34
N TRP A 32 -6.85 15.07 4.09
CA TRP A 32 -6.37 13.74 3.73
C TRP A 32 -5.01 13.38 4.33
N VAL A 33 -4.17 14.37 4.66
CA VAL A 33 -2.84 14.13 5.23
C VAL A 33 -2.92 13.51 6.63
N VAL A 34 -3.97 13.83 7.41
CA VAL A 34 -4.12 13.39 8.79
C VAL A 34 -5.25 12.37 8.97
N LYS A 35 -6.39 12.59 8.31
CA LYS A 35 -7.56 11.71 8.49
C LYS A 35 -7.49 10.44 7.63
N GLY A 36 -6.55 10.34 6.69
CA GLY A 36 -6.34 9.10 5.97
C GLY A 36 -7.48 8.79 4.99
N ASN A 37 -7.83 7.51 4.86
CA ASN A 37 -8.98 7.06 4.07
C ASN A 37 -10.32 7.60 4.64
N ASP A 38 -10.41 7.92 5.93
CA ASP A 38 -11.63 8.45 6.56
C ASP A 38 -11.92 9.91 6.15
N SER A 39 -11.02 10.54 5.41
CA SER A 39 -11.22 11.87 4.82
C SER A 39 -12.13 11.86 3.59
N PHE A 40 -12.42 10.67 3.06
CA PHE A 40 -13.16 10.50 1.83
C PHE A 40 -14.43 9.70 2.08
N GLU A 41 -15.58 10.33 1.80
CA GLU A 41 -16.89 9.65 1.84
C GLU A 41 -17.16 8.83 0.57
N ASP A 42 -16.29 8.92 -0.44
CA ASP A 42 -16.48 8.29 -1.73
C ASP A 42 -16.24 6.76 -1.67
N GLU A 43 -17.34 6.01 -1.71
CA GLU A 43 -17.30 4.55 -1.73
C GLU A 43 -16.71 3.97 -3.03
N LYS A 44 -16.53 4.77 -4.08
CA LYS A 44 -16.02 4.30 -5.38
C LYS A 44 -14.54 3.95 -5.37
N TYR A 45 -13.74 4.62 -4.52
CA TYR A 45 -12.28 4.48 -4.53
C TYR A 45 -11.74 3.97 -3.20
N PHE A 46 -10.65 3.21 -3.26
CA PHE A 46 -9.75 3.10 -2.11
C PHE A 46 -8.71 4.20 -2.21
N TYR A 47 -8.43 4.85 -1.09
CA TYR A 47 -7.36 5.82 -0.96
C TYR A 47 -6.21 5.22 -0.16
N GLY A 48 -4.98 5.60 -0.51
CA GLY A 48 -3.81 5.26 0.28
C GLY A 48 -2.83 6.42 0.32
N ILE A 49 -2.15 6.53 1.45
CA ILE A 49 -1.27 7.66 1.74
C ILE A 49 0.12 7.14 2.07
N GLY A 50 1.12 7.80 1.47
CA GLY A 50 2.51 7.52 1.72
C GLY A 50 3.26 8.80 2.01
N SER A 51 4.13 8.79 3.00
CA SER A 51 5.06 9.89 3.24
C SER A 51 6.51 9.45 3.09
N ALA A 52 7.39 10.34 2.66
CA ALA A 52 8.83 10.12 2.60
C ALA A 52 9.60 11.34 3.09
N SER A 53 10.55 11.10 3.98
CA SER A 53 11.42 12.11 4.59
C SER A 53 12.88 11.70 4.57
N GLY A 54 13.78 12.67 4.81
CA GLY A 54 15.23 12.42 4.90
C GLY A 54 15.95 12.28 3.56
N PHE A 55 15.31 12.64 2.45
CA PHE A 55 15.91 12.66 1.12
C PHE A 55 16.33 14.09 0.76
N ASN A 56 17.57 14.28 0.32
CA ASN A 56 18.02 15.57 -0.21
C ASN A 56 17.49 15.84 -1.63
N ASN A 57 17.23 14.77 -2.40
CA ASN A 57 16.73 14.87 -3.76
C ASN A 57 15.19 14.79 -3.76
N TYR A 58 14.54 15.85 -4.25
CA TYR A 58 13.08 15.94 -4.34
C TYR A 58 12.47 14.80 -5.17
N SER A 59 13.05 14.47 -6.33
CA SER A 59 12.55 13.40 -7.19
C SER A 59 12.59 12.03 -6.50
N LEU A 60 13.65 11.73 -5.76
CA LEU A 60 13.75 10.49 -4.98
C LEU A 60 12.72 10.46 -3.86
N ARG A 61 12.53 11.58 -3.16
CA ARG A 61 11.51 11.73 -2.11
C ARG A 61 10.11 11.49 -2.65
N ARG A 62 9.80 12.06 -3.81
CA ARG A 62 8.52 11.88 -4.50
C ARG A 62 8.26 10.42 -4.85
N VAL A 63 9.21 9.77 -5.52
CA VAL A 63 9.07 8.34 -5.87
C VAL A 63 8.91 7.47 -4.62
N ALA A 64 9.64 7.78 -3.55
CA ALA A 64 9.50 7.06 -2.29
C ALA A 64 8.12 7.24 -1.65
N ALA A 65 7.57 8.46 -1.64
CA ALA A 65 6.23 8.73 -1.11
C ALA A 65 5.13 8.09 -1.98
N ASP A 66 5.24 8.19 -3.30
CA ASP A 66 4.33 7.57 -4.26
C ASP A 66 4.27 6.04 -4.08
N ASN A 67 5.43 5.39 -3.96
CA ASN A 67 5.51 3.94 -3.73
C ASN A 67 4.90 3.53 -2.40
N ARG A 68 5.09 4.34 -1.35
CA ARG A 68 4.48 4.09 -0.04
C ARG A 68 2.95 4.24 -0.09
N ALA A 69 2.43 5.20 -0.86
CA ALA A 69 0.99 5.39 -1.04
C ALA A 69 0.35 4.19 -1.78
N ARG A 70 1.03 3.67 -2.81
CA ARG A 70 0.64 2.45 -3.52
C ARG A 70 0.66 1.22 -2.61
N ASN A 71 1.68 1.10 -1.76
CA ASN A 71 1.77 0.01 -0.78
C ASN A 71 0.68 0.09 0.29
N ASP A 72 0.20 1.29 0.61
CA ASP A 72 -0.90 1.46 1.54
C ASP A 72 -2.22 0.92 0.95
N ILE A 73 -2.52 1.25 -0.32
CA ILE A 73 -3.64 0.66 -1.06
C ILE A 73 -3.58 -0.87 -1.10
N ALA A 74 -2.37 -1.43 -1.29
CA ALA A 74 -2.18 -2.88 -1.40
C ALA A 74 -2.74 -3.67 -0.20
N LYS A 75 -2.69 -3.09 1.00
CA LYS A 75 -3.22 -3.70 2.22
C LYS A 75 -4.73 -3.93 2.12
N TYR A 76 -5.45 -2.92 1.62
CA TYR A 76 -6.90 -2.98 1.45
C TYR A 76 -7.31 -3.92 0.31
N LEU A 77 -6.56 -3.90 -0.80
CA LEU A 77 -6.87 -4.75 -1.95
C LEU A 77 -6.78 -6.24 -1.63
N LYS A 78 -5.85 -6.67 -0.76
CA LYS A 78 -5.78 -8.06 -0.32
C LYS A 78 -7.06 -8.51 0.37
N VAL A 79 -7.57 -7.70 1.31
CA VAL A 79 -8.80 -8.01 2.06
C VAL A 79 -10.01 -7.98 1.12
N TYR A 80 -10.08 -6.99 0.24
CA TYR A 80 -11.18 -6.86 -0.72
C TYR A 80 -11.23 -8.03 -1.70
N THR A 81 -10.08 -8.45 -2.24
CA THR A 81 -9.95 -9.60 -3.14
C THR A 81 -10.40 -10.89 -2.47
N LEU A 82 -10.03 -11.10 -1.20
CA LEU A 82 -10.48 -12.24 -0.42
C LEU A 82 -12.01 -12.27 -0.29
N SER A 83 -12.65 -11.11 -0.06
CA SER A 83 -14.11 -11.02 -0.03
C SER A 83 -14.72 -11.40 -1.38
N LEU A 84 -14.22 -10.80 -2.47
CA LEU A 84 -14.71 -11.06 -3.82
C LEU A 84 -14.56 -12.54 -4.23
N MET A 85 -13.47 -13.19 -3.84
CA MET A 85 -13.26 -14.60 -4.13
C MET A 85 -14.24 -15.50 -3.36
N LYS A 86 -14.61 -15.14 -2.12
CA LYS A 86 -15.67 -15.84 -1.38
C LYS A 86 -17.03 -15.69 -2.05
N ASP A 87 -17.35 -14.48 -2.50
CA ASP A 87 -18.59 -14.21 -3.23
C ASP A 87 -18.62 -14.98 -4.56
N TYR A 88 -17.47 -15.06 -5.24
CA TYR A 88 -17.32 -15.87 -6.46
C TYR A 88 -17.54 -17.36 -6.19
N GLU A 89 -16.93 -17.93 -5.15
CA GLU A 89 -17.14 -19.33 -4.74
C GLU A 89 -18.61 -19.63 -4.44
N ALA A 90 -19.30 -18.70 -3.75
CA ALA A 90 -20.72 -18.82 -3.46
C ALA A 90 -21.59 -18.77 -4.73
N SER A 91 -21.14 -18.07 -5.77
CA SER A 91 -21.87 -17.90 -7.04
C SER A 91 -21.83 -19.11 -7.98
N ILE A 92 -20.87 -20.02 -7.78
CA ILE A 92 -20.69 -21.21 -8.63
C ILE A 92 -21.29 -22.46 -7.99
N ALA A 93 -21.73 -23.41 -8.83
CA ALA A 93 -22.29 -24.67 -8.38
C ALA A 93 -21.27 -25.51 -7.59
N GLU A 94 -21.71 -26.22 -6.56
CA GLU A 94 -20.85 -27.02 -5.68
C GLU A 94 -19.94 -28.00 -6.44
N GLU A 95 -20.50 -28.68 -7.45
CA GLU A 95 -19.78 -29.60 -8.34
C GLU A 95 -18.63 -28.96 -9.13
N SER A 96 -18.72 -27.65 -9.34
CA SER A 96 -17.74 -26.83 -10.03
C SER A 96 -16.68 -26.26 -9.10
N ARG A 97 -16.81 -26.34 -7.75
CA ARG A 97 -15.84 -25.81 -6.77
C ARG A 97 -14.53 -26.59 -6.70
N VAL A 98 -13.86 -26.71 -7.84
CA VAL A 98 -12.59 -27.43 -7.97
C VAL A 98 -11.45 -26.50 -7.61
N ASN A 99 -10.64 -26.90 -6.63
CA ASN A 99 -9.36 -26.27 -6.31
C ASN A 99 -9.47 -24.75 -6.01
N ILE A 100 -10.52 -24.37 -5.26
CA ILE A 100 -10.85 -22.97 -4.94
C ILE A 100 -9.78 -22.29 -4.09
N GLU A 101 -9.09 -23.03 -3.24
CA GLU A 101 -7.97 -22.50 -2.46
C GLU A 101 -6.85 -21.98 -3.38
N ARG A 102 -6.41 -22.81 -4.34
CA ARG A 102 -5.42 -22.42 -5.35
C ARG A 102 -5.92 -21.27 -6.24
N LEU A 103 -7.22 -21.26 -6.57
CA LEU A 103 -7.84 -20.15 -7.30
C LEU A 103 -7.72 -18.83 -6.52
N THR A 104 -8.03 -18.88 -5.22
CA THR A 104 -7.97 -17.73 -4.31
C THR A 104 -6.55 -17.24 -4.11
N GLU A 105 -5.58 -18.14 -3.88
CA GLU A 105 -4.16 -17.78 -3.75
C GLU A 105 -3.62 -17.09 -5.00
N ASN A 106 -3.97 -17.61 -6.19
CA ASN A 106 -3.58 -17.01 -7.45
C ASN A 106 -4.21 -15.63 -7.63
N ALA A 107 -5.50 -15.46 -7.30
CA ALA A 107 -6.18 -14.17 -7.36
C ALA A 107 -5.51 -13.13 -6.44
N ILE A 108 -5.16 -13.51 -5.21
CA ILE A 108 -4.41 -12.64 -4.29
C ILE A 108 -3.05 -12.27 -4.89
N ARG A 109 -2.29 -13.25 -5.39
CA ARG A 109 -0.97 -13.01 -5.98
C ARG A 109 -1.07 -12.05 -7.17
N THR A 110 -2.00 -12.30 -8.08
CA THR A 110 -2.26 -11.43 -9.23
C THR A 110 -2.62 -10.03 -8.77
N VAL A 111 -3.52 -9.84 -7.80
CA VAL A 111 -3.84 -8.49 -7.32
C VAL A 111 -2.63 -7.80 -6.67
N THR A 112 -1.79 -8.52 -5.93
CA THR A 112 -0.54 -7.98 -5.37
C THR A 112 0.55 -7.70 -6.41
N GLU A 113 0.52 -8.38 -7.56
CA GLU A 113 1.42 -8.09 -8.69
C GLU A 113 0.87 -6.91 -9.52
N TYR A 114 -0.45 -6.81 -9.64
CA TYR A 114 -1.16 -5.78 -10.42
C TYR A 114 -1.51 -4.51 -9.64
N THR A 115 -1.20 -4.44 -8.34
CA THR A 115 -1.38 -3.27 -7.46
C THR A 115 -0.80 -1.96 -8.01
N LEU A 116 -0.01 -1.99 -9.08
CA LEU A 116 0.63 -0.82 -9.66
C LEU A 116 -0.07 -0.28 -10.92
N VAL A 117 -0.86 -1.08 -11.64
CA VAL A 117 -1.41 -0.66 -12.95
C VAL A 117 -2.64 0.23 -12.80
N GLY A 118 -3.49 -0.03 -11.80
CA GLY A 118 -4.72 0.73 -11.57
C GLY A 118 -4.61 1.88 -10.57
N VAL A 119 -3.49 1.97 -9.83
CA VAL A 119 -3.30 3.02 -8.82
C VAL A 119 -2.79 4.31 -9.47
N VAL A 120 -3.50 5.39 -9.22
CA VAL A 120 -3.18 6.74 -9.71
C VAL A 120 -2.82 7.63 -8.53
N ILE A 121 -1.71 8.35 -8.65
CA ILE A 121 -1.35 9.42 -7.71
C ILE A 121 -2.17 10.65 -8.08
N ILE A 122 -2.89 11.20 -7.13
CA ILE A 122 -3.84 12.31 -7.35
C ILE A 122 -3.47 13.59 -6.65
N ASP A 123 -2.62 13.53 -5.63
CA ASP A 123 -2.18 14.72 -4.92
C ASP A 123 -0.82 14.52 -4.22
N HIS A 124 -0.17 15.64 -3.94
CA HIS A 124 1.07 15.74 -3.17
C HIS A 124 0.99 16.90 -2.19
N TRP A 125 1.46 16.68 -0.97
CA TRP A 125 1.61 17.76 0.01
C TRP A 125 2.99 17.70 0.65
N GLU A 126 3.75 18.79 0.56
CA GLU A 126 5.06 18.92 1.21
C GLU A 126 4.90 19.63 2.54
N HIS A 127 5.45 19.03 3.60
CA HIS A 127 5.43 19.67 4.90
C HIS A 127 6.37 20.90 4.88
N PRO A 128 5.91 22.12 5.19
CA PRO A 128 6.69 23.34 5.00
C PRO A 128 7.95 23.41 5.87
N ASN A 129 7.88 22.80 7.06
CA ASN A 129 8.96 22.87 8.06
C ASN A 129 9.71 21.54 8.27
N ARG A 130 9.35 20.49 7.53
CA ARG A 130 9.95 19.16 7.64
C ARG A 130 10.25 18.70 6.24
N ASN A 131 11.47 18.24 5.99
CA ASN A 131 11.83 17.64 4.70
C ASN A 131 11.10 16.30 4.54
N GLU A 132 9.78 16.37 4.29
CA GLU A 132 8.82 15.29 4.24
C GLU A 132 7.76 15.63 3.19
N LEU A 133 7.53 14.70 2.27
CA LEU A 133 6.51 14.79 1.23
C LEU A 133 5.48 13.68 1.46
N PHE A 134 4.21 14.04 1.35
CA PHE A 134 3.07 13.14 1.38
C PHE A 134 2.53 12.97 -0.04
N SER A 135 2.06 11.77 -0.36
CA SER A 135 1.45 11.43 -1.64
C SER A 135 0.13 10.73 -1.37
N LEU A 136 -0.89 11.16 -2.11
CA LEU A 136 -2.21 10.58 -2.10
C LEU A 136 -2.42 9.76 -3.37
N ALA A 137 -2.74 8.49 -3.18
CA ALA A 137 -3.07 7.57 -4.25
C ALA A 137 -4.55 7.17 -4.17
N ARG A 138 -5.14 6.83 -5.31
CA ARG A 138 -6.46 6.19 -5.37
C ARG A 138 -6.50 5.04 -6.36
N ILE A 139 -7.43 4.11 -6.16
CA ILE A 139 -7.80 3.06 -7.11
C ILE A 139 -9.31 2.84 -7.13
N ASP A 140 -9.86 2.58 -8.30
CA ASP A 140 -11.29 2.31 -8.50
C ASP A 140 -11.65 0.89 -8.03
N LYS A 141 -12.57 0.78 -7.07
CA LYS A 141 -12.98 -0.51 -6.48
C LYS A 141 -13.67 -1.41 -7.50
N ALA A 142 -14.52 -0.85 -8.36
CA ALA A 142 -15.25 -1.61 -9.36
C ALA A 142 -14.29 -2.16 -10.42
N ALA A 143 -13.30 -1.36 -10.84
CA ALA A 143 -12.27 -1.82 -11.76
C ALA A 143 -11.42 -2.95 -11.19
N VAL A 144 -11.15 -2.95 -9.88
CA VAL A 144 -10.50 -4.08 -9.20
C VAL A 144 -11.41 -5.30 -9.20
N ALA A 145 -12.69 -5.13 -8.81
CA ALA A 145 -13.63 -6.23 -8.71
C ALA A 145 -13.81 -6.98 -10.03
N GLU A 146 -13.93 -6.24 -11.13
CA GLU A 146 -14.09 -6.83 -12.45
C GLU A 146 -12.85 -7.64 -12.84
N ARG A 147 -11.65 -7.11 -12.63
CA ARG A 147 -10.40 -7.83 -12.93
C ARG A 147 -10.23 -9.10 -12.10
N VAL A 148 -10.61 -9.04 -10.81
CA VAL A 148 -10.59 -10.23 -9.94
C VAL A 148 -11.53 -11.29 -10.49
N ARG A 149 -12.74 -10.89 -10.89
CA ARG A 149 -13.75 -11.80 -11.45
C ARG A 149 -13.30 -12.42 -12.77
N GLU A 150 -12.84 -11.61 -13.72
CA GLU A 150 -12.34 -12.09 -15.02
C GLU A 150 -11.20 -13.11 -14.84
N ASN A 151 -10.25 -12.82 -13.96
CA ASN A 151 -9.14 -13.71 -13.65
C ASN A 151 -9.61 -14.99 -12.97
N ALA A 152 -10.56 -14.90 -12.03
CA ALA A 152 -11.15 -16.05 -11.36
C ALA A 152 -11.86 -16.96 -12.37
N GLU A 153 -12.70 -16.41 -13.25
CA GLU A 153 -13.41 -17.17 -14.28
C GLU A 153 -12.45 -17.87 -15.25
N LYS A 154 -11.39 -17.18 -15.68
CA LYS A 154 -10.38 -17.75 -16.57
C LYS A 154 -9.67 -18.94 -15.91
N LEU A 155 -9.14 -18.75 -14.72
CA LEU A 155 -8.38 -19.78 -14.01
C LEU A 155 -9.26 -20.94 -13.56
N HIS A 156 -10.52 -20.67 -13.22
CA HIS A 156 -11.50 -21.71 -12.93
C HIS A 156 -11.80 -22.58 -14.16
N LYS A 157 -11.95 -21.99 -15.35
CA LYS A 157 -12.12 -22.74 -16.61
C LYS A 157 -10.91 -23.61 -16.93
N GLU A 158 -9.69 -23.13 -16.67
CA GLU A 158 -8.46 -23.89 -16.85
C GLU A 158 -8.43 -25.12 -15.91
N LEU A 159 -8.76 -24.94 -14.63
CA LEU A 159 -8.87 -26.05 -13.67
C LEU A 159 -9.87 -27.13 -14.06
N LEU A 160 -11.03 -26.72 -14.57
CA LEU A 160 -12.06 -27.66 -15.02
C LEU A 160 -11.62 -28.47 -16.24
N ARG A 161 -10.71 -27.93 -17.05
CA ARG A 161 -10.10 -28.68 -18.16
C ARG A 161 -9.09 -29.71 -17.63
N GLU A 162 -8.19 -29.28 -16.74
CA GLU A 162 -7.20 -30.16 -16.10
C GLU A 162 -7.85 -31.35 -15.36
N ARG A 163 -9.05 -31.19 -14.77
CA ARG A 163 -9.79 -32.29 -14.13
C ARG A 163 -10.25 -33.38 -15.12
N LYS A 164 -10.52 -33.01 -16.37
CA LYS A 164 -11.13 -33.90 -17.38
C LYS A 164 -10.11 -34.71 -18.18
N GLU A 165 -8.84 -34.33 -18.10
CA GLU A 165 -7.69 -35.05 -18.66
C GLU A 165 -7.16 -36.08 -17.66
#